data_AF-A0AAN8Z6L7-F1
#
_entry.id   AF-A0AAN8Z6L7-F1
#
_cell.length_a   1.000
_cell.length_b   1.000
_cell.length_c   1.000
_cell.angle_alpha   90.00
_cell.angle_beta   90.00
_cell.angle_gamma   90.00
#
_symmetry.space_group_name_H-M   'P 1'
#
loop_
_entity.id
_entity.type
_entity.pdbx_description
1 polymer ?
#
loop_
_entity_poly.entity_id
_entity_poly.type
_entity_poly.pdbx_seq_one_letter_code
_entity_poly.pdbx_strand_id
1 'polypeptide(L)'
;MSGLCHRQHPKQSPDQSIIALSLSLSTMESSDTTTTTTTTTPSPPPSPPIVVSPCAACKILRRRCADKCVLAPYFPPSEPLKFTIAHRVFGASNIIKFLQELPESQRADAVSSMVYEANARIRDPVYGCAGAICQLQKQVNELQAQLAKAQAELATMQCQQANVMALICMEMAQTSSRPSPDDSLDRFISTESNFQMDQPLLDETNLGSFWEPLWA
;
A
#
# COMPACT_ATOMS: atom_id res chain seq x y z
N MET A 1 37.46 36.94 -18.46
CA MET A 1 36.01 36.70 -18.54
C MET A 1 35.77 35.26 -18.95
N SER A 2 35.70 34.33 -17.99
CA SER A 2 35.20 32.96 -18.21
C SER A 2 34.69 32.45 -16.86
N GLY A 3 33.38 32.52 -16.65
CA GLY A 3 32.72 31.97 -15.47
C GLY A 3 32.48 30.47 -15.66
N LEU A 4 32.95 29.65 -14.71
CA LEU A 4 32.53 28.25 -14.60
C LEU A 4 31.24 28.17 -13.78
N CYS A 5 30.17 27.78 -14.46
CA CYS A 5 28.85 27.53 -13.89
C CYS A 5 28.90 26.24 -13.04
N HIS A 6 28.73 26.37 -11.72
CA HIS A 6 28.50 25.23 -10.82
C HIS A 6 27.08 24.67 -11.06
N ARG A 7 26.97 23.47 -11.63
CA ARG A 7 25.72 22.70 -11.61
C ARG A 7 25.53 22.07 -10.23
N GLN A 8 24.68 22.68 -9.42
CA GLN A 8 24.13 22.06 -8.23
C GLN A 8 23.12 20.97 -8.67
N HIS A 9 23.39 19.71 -8.39
CA HIS A 9 22.35 18.67 -8.43
C HIS A 9 21.48 18.81 -7.17
N PRO A 10 20.14 18.83 -7.27
CA PRO A 10 19.29 18.74 -6.09
C PRO A 10 19.40 17.31 -5.53
N LYS A 11 19.82 17.20 -4.28
CA LYS A 11 19.71 15.96 -3.49
C LYS A 11 18.23 15.62 -3.37
N GLN A 12 17.77 14.59 -4.07
CA GLN A 12 16.50 13.93 -3.76
C GLN A 12 16.66 13.21 -2.42
N SER A 13 16.13 13.82 -1.36
CA SER A 13 15.87 13.14 -0.09
C SER A 13 14.83 12.06 -0.32
N PRO A 14 14.98 10.84 0.22
CA PRO A 14 13.93 9.84 0.17
C PRO A 14 12.72 10.36 0.94
N ASP A 15 11.56 10.37 0.27
CA ASP A 15 10.29 10.81 0.82
C ASP A 15 9.97 10.09 2.13
N GLN A 16 9.77 10.88 3.19
CA GLN A 16 9.44 10.40 4.54
C GLN A 16 8.10 9.63 4.59
N SER A 17 7.32 9.64 3.51
CA SER A 17 6.06 8.92 3.37
C SER A 17 6.22 7.41 3.15
N ILE A 18 7.35 6.94 2.62
CA ILE A 18 7.58 5.50 2.37
C ILE A 18 7.86 4.74 3.67
N ILE A 19 8.45 5.39 4.68
CA ILE A 19 8.73 4.79 6.00
C ILE A 19 7.44 4.67 6.83
N ALA A 20 6.43 5.51 6.57
CA ALA A 20 5.17 5.47 7.30
C ALA A 20 4.27 4.30 6.88
N LEU A 21 4.29 3.89 5.61
CA LEU A 21 3.46 2.80 5.08
C LEU A 21 3.83 1.41 5.62
N SER A 22 5.09 1.21 6.04
CA SER A 22 5.54 -0.08 6.62
C SER A 22 5.17 -0.25 8.10
N LEU A 23 4.82 0.84 8.81
CA LEU A 23 4.44 0.79 10.22
C LEU A 23 2.93 0.54 10.44
N SER A 24 2.10 0.79 9.42
CA SER A 24 0.63 0.72 9.55
C SER A 24 0.03 -0.68 9.43
N LEU A 25 0.80 -1.70 9.00
CA LEU A 25 0.27 -3.06 8.80
C LEU A 25 0.32 -3.95 10.07
N SER A 26 0.71 -3.41 11.22
CA SER A 26 0.92 -4.18 12.47
C SER A 26 -0.21 -4.05 13.51
N THR A 27 -1.37 -3.55 13.13
CA THR A 27 -2.50 -3.40 14.06
C THR A 27 -3.77 -3.94 13.44
N MET A 28 -4.54 -4.70 14.25
CA MET A 28 -5.73 -5.52 13.94
C MET A 28 -5.31 -6.96 13.57
N GLU A 29 -5.39 -7.96 14.45
CA GLU A 29 -6.61 -8.45 15.09
C GLU A 29 -6.28 -9.28 16.36
N SER A 30 -6.99 -9.01 17.45
CA SER A 30 -7.07 -9.85 18.65
C SER A 30 -8.51 -9.86 19.14
N SER A 31 -8.84 -10.96 19.84
CA SER A 31 -10.03 -11.28 20.66
C SER A 31 -10.84 -12.39 20.02
N ASP A 32 -11.31 -13.43 20.70
CA ASP A 32 -11.08 -14.02 22.03
C ASP A 32 -11.92 -15.31 22.00
N THR A 33 -11.64 -16.32 22.84
CA THR A 33 -12.67 -17.04 23.63
C THR A 33 -11.98 -18.03 24.57
N THR A 34 -12.12 -17.72 25.85
CA THR A 34 -11.80 -18.55 27.00
C THR A 34 -12.76 -19.75 27.09
N THR A 35 -12.27 -20.95 27.39
CA THR A 35 -13.05 -21.93 28.16
C THR A 35 -12.12 -22.74 29.03
N THR A 36 -12.17 -22.44 30.33
CA THR A 36 -11.60 -23.21 31.42
C THR A 36 -12.36 -24.53 31.54
N THR A 37 -11.66 -25.66 31.58
CA THR A 37 -12.20 -26.88 32.20
C THR A 37 -11.08 -27.62 32.89
N THR A 38 -11.08 -27.51 34.21
CA THR A 38 -10.32 -28.33 35.15
C THR A 38 -10.92 -29.73 35.19
N THR A 39 -10.15 -30.75 34.79
CA THR A 39 -10.48 -32.15 35.07
C THR A 39 -9.22 -32.91 35.50
N THR A 40 -9.23 -33.31 36.77
CA THR A 40 -8.22 -34.10 37.48
C THR A 40 -8.52 -35.59 37.26
N THR A 41 -7.70 -36.37 36.53
CA THR A 41 -7.63 -37.86 36.64
C THR A 41 -6.48 -38.47 35.79
N PRO A 42 -6.08 -39.75 35.98
CA PRO A 42 -4.72 -40.15 36.32
C PRO A 42 -3.86 -40.60 35.12
N SER A 43 -2.57 -40.78 35.41
CA SER A 43 -1.46 -41.12 34.52
C SER A 43 -1.79 -42.08 33.34
N PRO A 44 -1.35 -41.76 32.11
CA PRO A 44 -1.42 -42.70 31.00
C PRO A 44 -0.26 -43.73 31.04
N PRO A 45 -0.46 -44.93 30.49
CA PRO A 45 0.60 -45.94 30.34
C PRO A 45 1.74 -45.42 29.44
N PRO A 46 2.97 -45.98 29.53
CA PRO A 46 4.09 -45.53 28.73
C PRO A 46 3.76 -45.66 27.24
N SER A 47 3.59 -44.51 26.59
CA SER A 47 3.45 -44.39 25.16
C SER A 47 4.67 -45.03 24.48
N PRO A 48 4.50 -45.71 23.32
CA PRO A 48 5.62 -46.22 22.54
C PRO A 48 6.62 -45.08 22.30
N PRO A 49 7.93 -45.36 22.18
CA PRO A 49 8.91 -44.31 21.96
C PRO A 49 8.48 -43.51 20.72
N ILE A 50 8.00 -42.29 20.94
CA ILE A 50 7.72 -41.34 19.88
C ILE A 50 9.05 -41.18 19.19
N VAL A 51 9.20 -41.77 18.00
CA VAL A 51 10.42 -41.64 17.22
C VAL A 51 10.47 -40.18 16.80
N VAL A 52 11.11 -39.35 17.61
CA VAL A 52 11.22 -37.91 17.37
C VAL A 52 12.08 -37.76 16.12
N SER A 53 11.40 -37.62 14.98
CA SER A 53 12.09 -37.40 13.71
C SER A 53 12.88 -36.10 13.80
N PRO A 54 14.17 -36.09 13.40
CA PRO A 54 14.98 -34.88 13.48
C PRO A 54 14.38 -33.80 12.58
N CYS A 55 14.40 -32.54 13.03
CA CYS A 55 13.97 -31.42 12.20
C CYS A 55 14.80 -31.31 10.91
N ALA A 56 14.28 -30.62 9.89
CA ALA A 56 14.95 -30.50 8.60
C ALA A 56 16.38 -29.96 8.73
N ALA A 57 16.57 -28.96 9.59
CA ALA A 57 17.88 -28.38 9.84
C ALA A 57 18.89 -29.39 10.38
N CYS A 58 18.53 -30.12 11.43
CA CYS A 58 19.41 -31.12 12.05
C CYS A 58 19.71 -32.28 11.08
N LYS A 59 18.71 -32.68 10.28
CA LYS A 59 18.88 -33.67 9.21
C LYS A 59 19.90 -33.21 8.16
N ILE A 60 19.79 -31.97 7.68
CA ILE A 60 20.70 -31.40 6.66
C ILE A 60 22.11 -31.18 7.22
N LEU A 61 22.22 -30.71 8.47
CA LEU A 61 23.50 -30.51 9.16
C LEU A 61 24.14 -31.81 9.67
N ARG A 62 23.49 -32.97 9.48
CA ARG A 62 23.95 -34.29 9.95
C ARG A 62 24.29 -34.33 11.45
N ARG A 63 23.49 -33.65 12.27
CA ARG A 63 23.66 -33.60 13.73
C ARG A 63 22.43 -34.12 14.47
N ARG A 64 22.59 -34.49 15.74
CA ARG A 64 21.47 -34.88 16.61
C ARG A 64 20.52 -33.71 16.84
N CYS A 65 19.22 -33.95 16.71
CA CYS A 65 18.18 -33.00 17.10
C CYS A 65 17.88 -33.18 18.59
N ALA A 66 18.21 -32.19 19.42
CA ALA A 66 17.90 -32.21 20.85
C ALA A 66 16.43 -31.86 21.11
N ASP A 67 15.89 -32.24 22.27
CA ASP A 67 14.49 -32.02 22.66
C ASP A 67 14.10 -30.53 22.66
N LYS A 68 15.07 -29.64 22.93
CA LYS A 68 14.91 -28.17 22.92
C LYS A 68 15.65 -27.51 21.75
N CYS A 69 15.62 -28.13 20.58
CA CYS A 69 16.27 -27.59 19.39
C CYS A 69 15.60 -26.27 18.94
N VAL A 70 16.34 -25.16 18.96
CA VAL A 70 15.85 -23.83 18.54
C VAL A 70 15.39 -23.76 17.09
N LEU A 71 15.85 -24.69 16.23
CA LEU A 71 15.50 -24.75 14.81
C LEU A 71 14.25 -25.61 14.55
N ALA A 72 13.88 -26.49 15.48
CA ALA A 72 12.84 -27.49 15.23
C ALA A 72 11.45 -26.89 14.99
N PRO A 73 10.99 -25.86 15.72
CA PRO A 73 9.68 -25.25 15.46
C PRO A 73 9.56 -24.59 14.08
N TYR A 74 10.66 -24.11 13.52
CA TYR A 74 10.65 -23.29 12.30
C TYR A 74 11.09 -24.03 11.03
N PHE A 75 11.77 -25.18 11.18
CA PHE A 75 12.25 -26.00 10.08
C PHE A 75 11.73 -27.44 10.22
N PRO A 76 10.42 -27.67 10.01
CA PRO A 76 9.83 -28.99 10.17
C PRO A 76 10.38 -29.97 9.13
N PRO A 77 10.40 -31.28 9.41
CA PRO A 77 10.86 -32.30 8.46
C PRO A 77 10.11 -32.32 7.12
N SER A 78 8.86 -31.81 7.10
CA SER A 78 8.01 -31.69 5.91
C SER A 78 8.53 -30.66 4.90
N GLU A 79 9.35 -29.70 5.34
CA GLU A 79 9.78 -28.56 4.52
C GLU A 79 11.32 -28.41 4.47
N PRO A 80 12.04 -29.43 3.97
CA PRO A 80 13.52 -29.40 3.96
C PRO A 80 14.12 -28.29 3.09
N LEU A 81 13.35 -27.82 2.09
CA LEU A 81 13.79 -26.75 1.20
C LEU A 81 13.94 -25.42 1.91
N LYS A 82 13.09 -25.09 2.91
CA LYS A 82 13.20 -23.84 3.67
C LYS A 82 14.57 -23.72 4.32
N PHE A 83 15.02 -24.77 5.02
CA PHE A 83 16.35 -24.74 5.63
C PHE A 83 17.46 -24.76 4.58
N THR A 84 17.34 -25.58 3.53
CA THR A 84 18.36 -25.67 2.47
C THR A 84 18.65 -24.29 1.85
N ILE A 85 17.60 -23.56 1.50
CA ILE A 85 17.65 -22.23 0.91
C ILE A 85 18.28 -21.24 1.90
N ALA A 86 17.73 -21.14 3.12
CA ALA A 86 18.21 -20.20 4.12
C ALA A 86 19.68 -20.45 4.50
N HIS A 87 20.07 -21.71 4.76
CA HIS A 87 21.43 -22.04 5.18
C HIS A 87 22.46 -21.75 4.09
N ARG A 88 22.09 -21.82 2.81
CA ARG A 88 23.02 -21.57 1.70
C ARG A 88 23.50 -20.10 1.68
N VAL A 89 22.65 -19.17 2.09
CA VAL A 89 22.94 -17.73 2.04
C VAL A 89 23.39 -17.19 3.38
N PHE A 90 22.66 -17.53 4.46
CA PHE A 90 22.94 -16.99 5.78
C PHE A 90 23.92 -17.87 6.58
N GLY A 91 23.92 -19.18 6.33
CA GLY A 91 24.64 -20.15 7.17
C GLY A 91 23.89 -20.48 8.45
N ALA A 92 24.08 -21.71 8.95
CA ALA A 92 23.35 -22.20 10.12
C ALA A 92 23.62 -21.39 11.40
N SER A 93 24.86 -20.94 11.61
CA SER A 93 25.25 -20.17 12.80
C SER A 93 24.54 -18.81 12.86
N ASN A 94 24.43 -18.10 11.73
CA ASN A 94 23.74 -16.82 11.69
C ASN A 94 22.23 -16.99 11.86
N ILE A 95 21.64 -18.03 11.25
CA ILE A 95 20.22 -18.35 11.47
C ILE A 95 19.94 -18.59 12.96
N ILE A 96 20.77 -19.40 13.64
CA ILE A 96 20.63 -19.64 15.08
C ILE A 96 20.77 -18.33 15.87
N LYS A 97 21.78 -17.52 15.54
CA LYS A 97 22.03 -16.23 16.18
C LYS A 97 20.83 -15.29 16.06
N PHE A 98 20.29 -15.08 14.85
CA PHE A 98 19.13 -14.23 14.63
C PHE A 98 17.89 -14.72 15.38
N LEU A 99 17.66 -16.03 15.41
CA LEU A 99 16.54 -16.57 16.19
C LEU A 99 16.74 -16.31 17.68
N GLN A 100 17.94 -16.43 18.21
CA GLN A 100 18.21 -16.17 19.64
C GLN A 100 18.10 -14.69 20.01
N GLU A 101 18.41 -13.77 19.09
CA GLU A 101 18.32 -12.32 19.30
C GLU A 101 16.88 -11.79 19.25
N LEU A 102 15.96 -12.54 18.64
CA LEU A 102 14.56 -12.15 18.49
C LEU A 102 13.64 -12.77 19.57
N PRO A 103 12.56 -12.06 19.97
CA PRO A 103 11.50 -12.64 20.78
C PRO A 103 10.79 -13.75 20.02
N GLU A 104 10.28 -14.76 20.74
CA GLU A 104 9.72 -15.96 20.12
C GLU A 104 8.58 -15.69 19.14
N SER A 105 7.76 -14.67 19.42
CA SER A 105 6.65 -14.23 18.57
C SER A 105 7.09 -13.81 17.17
N GLN A 106 8.31 -13.31 16.99
CA GLN A 106 8.80 -12.78 15.71
C GLN A 106 9.66 -13.79 14.94
N ARG A 107 10.05 -14.90 15.57
CA ARG A 107 11.00 -15.85 14.98
C ARG A 107 10.45 -16.54 13.73
N ALA A 108 9.14 -16.85 13.71
CA ALA A 108 8.51 -17.46 12.55
C ALA A 108 8.55 -16.53 11.31
N ASP A 109 8.25 -15.26 11.51
CA ASP A 109 8.31 -14.24 10.46
C ASP A 109 9.74 -14.00 10.01
N ALA A 110 10.69 -13.93 10.94
CA ALA A 110 12.11 -13.81 10.62
C ALA A 110 12.63 -14.98 9.77
N VAL A 111 12.22 -16.23 10.08
CA VAL A 111 12.54 -17.38 9.21
C VAL A 111 11.93 -17.23 7.83
N SER A 112 10.69 -16.78 7.74
CA SER A 112 10.02 -16.56 6.45
C SER A 112 10.76 -15.51 5.61
N SER A 113 11.17 -14.40 6.22
CA SER A 113 11.99 -13.35 5.58
C SER A 113 13.35 -13.87 5.15
N MET A 114 14.08 -14.58 6.02
CA MET A 114 15.36 -15.20 5.66
C MET A 114 15.20 -16.17 4.47
N VAL A 115 14.17 -16.99 4.44
CA VAL A 115 13.93 -17.91 3.31
C VAL A 115 13.62 -17.13 2.04
N TYR A 116 12.80 -16.08 2.11
CA TYR A 116 12.49 -15.22 0.96
C TYR A 116 13.75 -14.54 0.40
N GLU A 117 14.53 -13.88 1.24
CA GLU A 117 15.76 -13.18 0.85
C GLU A 117 16.81 -14.13 0.30
N ALA A 118 17.01 -15.28 0.94
CA ALA A 118 17.93 -16.29 0.46
C ALA A 118 17.51 -16.84 -0.91
N ASN A 119 16.21 -17.08 -1.11
CA ASN A 119 15.68 -17.54 -2.39
C ASN A 119 15.88 -16.47 -3.49
N ALA A 120 15.63 -15.20 -3.17
CA ALA A 120 15.88 -14.10 -4.10
C ALA A 120 17.36 -14.02 -4.49
N ARG A 121 18.28 -14.14 -3.54
CA ARG A 121 19.73 -14.13 -3.80
C ARG A 121 20.23 -15.35 -4.56
N ILE A 122 19.58 -16.51 -4.42
CA ILE A 122 19.89 -17.69 -5.22
C ILE A 122 19.49 -17.49 -6.69
N ARG A 123 18.34 -16.85 -6.95
CA ARG A 123 17.87 -16.55 -8.32
C ARG A 123 18.66 -15.41 -8.96
N ASP A 124 18.97 -14.39 -8.18
CA ASP A 124 19.76 -13.22 -8.60
C ASP A 124 20.94 -13.03 -7.63
N PRO A 125 22.11 -13.60 -7.95
CA PRO A 125 23.30 -13.47 -7.10
C PRO A 125 23.85 -12.05 -6.98
N VAL A 126 23.48 -11.15 -7.91
CA VAL A 126 24.01 -9.78 -7.95
C VAL A 126 23.12 -8.86 -7.12
N TYR A 127 21.82 -8.83 -7.38
CA TYR A 127 20.90 -7.88 -6.73
C TYR A 127 19.94 -8.52 -5.73
N GLY A 128 19.69 -9.83 -5.78
CA GLY A 128 18.79 -10.53 -4.85
C GLY A 128 17.42 -9.86 -4.72
N CYS A 129 16.98 -9.61 -3.48
CA CYS A 129 15.73 -8.89 -3.22
C CYS A 129 15.80 -7.39 -3.58
N ALA A 130 17.00 -6.78 -3.62
CA ALA A 130 17.14 -5.36 -3.98
C ALA A 130 16.75 -5.10 -5.44
N GLY A 131 16.92 -6.08 -6.33
CA GLY A 131 16.42 -6.03 -7.70
C GLY A 131 14.89 -5.92 -7.76
N ALA A 132 14.18 -6.69 -6.95
CA ALA A 132 12.72 -6.62 -6.84
C ALA A 132 12.26 -5.27 -6.27
N ILE A 133 12.95 -4.76 -5.24
CA ILE A 133 12.68 -3.43 -4.66
C ILE A 133 12.82 -2.34 -5.73
N CYS A 134 13.92 -2.35 -6.49
CA CYS A 134 14.15 -1.37 -7.55
C CYS A 134 13.06 -1.40 -8.63
N GLN A 135 12.63 -2.60 -9.05
CA GLN A 135 11.55 -2.75 -10.03
C GLN A 135 10.22 -2.22 -9.50
N LEU A 136 9.88 -2.50 -8.24
CA LEU A 136 8.67 -2.00 -7.61
C LEU A 136 8.69 -0.48 -7.46
N GLN A 137 9.82 0.09 -7.03
CA GLN A 137 9.99 1.54 -6.95
C GLN A 137 9.81 2.21 -8.31
N LYS A 138 10.35 1.62 -9.38
CA LYS A 138 10.14 2.11 -10.75
C LYS A 138 8.66 2.09 -11.14
N GLN A 139 7.93 1.02 -10.80
CA GLN A 139 6.50 0.91 -11.09
C GLN A 139 5.68 1.94 -10.30
N VAL A 140 5.99 2.16 -9.04
CA VAL A 140 5.35 3.21 -8.22
C VAL A 140 5.55 4.58 -8.87
N ASN A 141 6.78 4.91 -9.27
CA ASN A 141 7.07 6.19 -9.91
C ASN A 141 6.34 6.36 -11.25
N GLU A 142 6.29 5.30 -12.07
CA GLU A 142 5.56 5.32 -13.34
C GLU A 142 4.06 5.54 -13.12
N LEU A 143 3.46 4.81 -12.17
CA LEU A 143 2.04 4.96 -11.84
C LEU A 143 1.72 6.34 -11.27
N GLN A 144 2.61 6.89 -10.43
CA GLN A 144 2.47 8.27 -9.94
C GLN A 144 2.55 9.30 -11.07
N ALA A 145 3.44 9.11 -12.05
CA ALA A 145 3.53 9.98 -13.21
C ALA A 145 2.27 9.91 -14.09
N GLN A 146 1.72 8.71 -14.28
CA GLN A 146 0.46 8.52 -15.02
C GLN A 146 -0.72 9.18 -14.29
N LEU A 147 -0.79 9.06 -12.96
CA LEU A 147 -1.80 9.71 -12.14
C LEU A 147 -1.69 11.24 -12.26
N ALA A 148 -0.48 11.80 -12.12
CA ALA A 148 -0.25 13.24 -12.25
C ALA A 148 -0.64 13.76 -13.65
N LYS A 149 -0.35 12.99 -14.70
CA LYS A 149 -0.77 13.31 -16.06
C LYS A 149 -2.29 13.35 -16.20
N ALA A 150 -2.99 12.31 -15.74
CA ALA A 150 -4.44 12.24 -15.80
C ALA A 150 -5.12 13.39 -15.01
N GLN A 151 -4.57 13.73 -13.84
CA GLN A 151 -5.04 14.86 -13.03
C GLN A 151 -4.86 16.21 -13.75
N ALA A 152 -3.72 16.41 -14.41
CA ALA A 152 -3.47 17.61 -15.19
C ALA A 152 -4.42 17.73 -16.41
N GLU A 153 -4.72 16.61 -17.07
CA GLU A 153 -5.70 16.56 -18.17
C GLU A 153 -7.11 16.93 -17.67
N LEU A 154 -7.55 16.38 -16.53
CA LEU A 154 -8.84 16.73 -15.92
C LEU A 154 -8.94 18.22 -15.57
N ALA A 155 -7.91 18.78 -14.92
CA ALA A 155 -7.87 20.20 -14.56
C ALA A 155 -7.91 21.09 -15.81
N THR A 156 -7.24 20.67 -16.89
CA THR A 156 -7.26 21.38 -18.17
C THR A 156 -8.66 21.40 -18.78
N MET A 157 -9.34 20.25 -18.80
CA MET A 157 -10.72 20.16 -19.31
C MET A 157 -11.71 21.00 -18.48
N GLN A 158 -11.59 20.99 -17.15
CA GLN A 158 -12.42 21.81 -16.26
C GLN A 158 -12.20 23.31 -16.50
N CYS A 159 -10.94 23.74 -16.66
CA CYS A 159 -10.62 25.13 -16.99
C CYS A 159 -11.21 25.56 -18.34
N GLN A 160 -11.11 24.70 -19.37
CA GLN A 160 -11.72 24.95 -20.68
C GLN A 160 -13.25 25.05 -20.57
N GLN A 161 -13.89 24.16 -19.82
CA GLN A 161 -15.33 24.20 -19.58
C GLN A 161 -15.76 25.50 -18.90
N ALA A 162 -15.03 25.95 -17.87
CA ALA A 162 -15.31 27.20 -17.17
C ALA A 162 -15.15 28.42 -18.10
N ASN A 163 -14.11 28.42 -18.95
CA ASN A 163 -13.88 29.49 -19.92
C ASN A 163 -15.02 29.58 -20.95
N VAL A 164 -15.45 28.45 -21.52
CA VAL A 164 -16.59 28.40 -22.44
C VAL A 164 -17.88 28.87 -21.76
N MET A 165 -18.13 28.44 -20.52
CA MET A 165 -19.29 28.87 -19.74
C MET A 165 -19.29 30.39 -19.52
N ALA A 166 -18.14 30.98 -19.16
CA ALA A 166 -18.01 32.42 -18.99
C ALA A 166 -18.31 33.19 -20.28
N LEU A 167 -17.81 32.71 -21.43
CA LEU A 167 -18.11 33.31 -22.74
C LEU A 167 -19.62 33.29 -23.05
N ILE A 168 -20.30 32.15 -22.81
CA ILE A 168 -21.76 32.04 -23.01
C ILE A 168 -22.51 33.02 -22.10
N CYS A 169 -22.13 33.14 -20.82
CA CYS A 169 -22.76 34.07 -19.90
C CYS A 169 -22.57 35.54 -20.33
N MET A 170 -21.37 35.91 -20.84
CA MET A 170 -21.10 37.25 -21.34
C MET A 170 -21.89 37.60 -22.61
N GLU A 171 -22.12 36.63 -23.50
CA GLU A 171 -22.94 36.80 -24.71
C GLU A 171 -24.43 37.03 -24.35
N MET A 172 -24.97 36.21 -23.44
CA MET A 172 -26.36 36.35 -22.98
C MET A 172 -26.62 37.71 -22.31
N ALA A 173 -25.65 38.25 -21.56
CA ALA A 173 -25.77 39.58 -20.98
C ALA A 173 -25.81 40.71 -22.03
N GLN A 174 -25.07 40.59 -23.13
CA GLN A 174 -25.04 41.61 -24.21
C GLN A 174 -26.30 41.64 -25.05
N THR A 175 -26.95 40.48 -25.27
CA THR A 175 -28.19 40.41 -26.05
C THR A 175 -29.40 41.00 -25.32
N SER A 176 -29.38 41.07 -23.98
CA SER A 176 -30.45 41.71 -23.19
C SER A 176 -30.37 43.24 -23.13
N SER A 177 -29.28 43.87 -23.57
CA SER A 177 -29.05 45.33 -23.44
C SER A 177 -29.01 46.08 -24.77
N ARG A 178 -29.47 45.49 -25.88
CA ARG A 178 -29.49 46.19 -27.18
C ARG A 178 -30.65 47.20 -27.23
N PRO A 179 -30.42 48.52 -27.29
CA PRO A 179 -31.50 49.48 -27.46
C PRO A 179 -32.00 49.39 -28.90
N SER A 180 -33.28 49.09 -29.09
CA SER A 180 -33.96 49.19 -30.39
C SER A 180 -34.02 50.67 -30.82
N PRO A 181 -33.71 51.03 -32.08
CA PRO A 181 -34.04 52.35 -32.62
C PRO A 181 -35.51 52.36 -33.06
N ASP A 182 -36.30 53.22 -32.39
CA ASP A 182 -37.67 53.68 -32.69
C ASP A 182 -38.78 52.63 -32.92
N ASP A 183 -39.76 52.57 -32.01
CA ASP A 183 -41.13 52.97 -32.37
C ASP A 183 -41.97 53.39 -31.14
N SER A 184 -42.93 54.25 -31.43
CA SER A 184 -43.70 55.12 -30.55
C SER A 184 -44.87 54.44 -29.82
N LEU A 185 -45.12 54.98 -28.62
CA LEU A 185 -46.38 55.14 -27.89
C LEU A 185 -47.19 53.92 -27.43
N ASP A 186 -47.52 54.02 -26.14
CA ASP A 186 -48.66 53.50 -25.42
C ASP A 186 -48.51 52.28 -24.52
N ARG A 187 -49.16 52.49 -23.38
CA ARG A 187 -49.04 51.88 -22.08
C ARG A 187 -50.39 51.21 -21.81
N PHE A 188 -50.34 50.05 -21.15
CA PHE A 188 -51.44 49.21 -20.61
C PHE A 188 -52.11 48.30 -21.67
N ILE A 189 -52.40 47.02 -21.38
CA ILE A 189 -53.16 46.49 -20.25
C ILE A 189 -52.63 45.09 -19.82
N SER A 190 -52.54 44.90 -18.50
CA SER A 190 -52.65 43.70 -17.65
C SER A 190 -52.52 42.30 -18.28
N THR A 191 -51.89 41.31 -17.65
CA THR A 191 -52.54 40.48 -16.60
C THR A 191 -51.54 39.51 -15.97
N GLU A 192 -51.81 39.21 -14.71
CA GLU A 192 -51.10 38.40 -13.71
C GLU A 192 -50.63 36.98 -14.11
N SER A 193 -49.56 36.58 -13.42
CA SER A 193 -49.34 35.29 -12.74
C SER A 193 -49.09 33.99 -13.52
N ASN A 194 -48.04 33.31 -13.03
CA ASN A 194 -47.83 31.86 -12.97
C ASN A 194 -47.54 31.10 -14.27
N PHE A 195 -46.25 30.89 -14.52
CA PHE A 195 -45.72 29.52 -14.60
C PHE A 195 -44.41 29.45 -13.82
N GLN A 196 -44.48 28.78 -12.68
CA GLN A 196 -43.34 28.24 -11.96
C GLN A 196 -42.62 27.23 -12.85
N MET A 197 -41.38 27.52 -13.22
CA MET A 197 -40.45 26.54 -13.76
C MET A 197 -39.17 26.71 -12.96
N ASP A 198 -38.88 25.67 -12.19
CA ASP A 198 -37.88 25.61 -11.14
C ASP A 198 -36.51 26.17 -11.54
N GLN A 199 -35.93 26.89 -10.59
CA GLN A 199 -34.49 27.05 -10.49
C GLN A 199 -33.81 25.67 -10.54
N PRO A 200 -32.76 25.46 -11.34
CA PRO A 200 -31.71 24.59 -10.86
C PRO A 200 -30.94 25.42 -9.84
N LEU A 201 -31.40 25.33 -8.59
CA LEU A 201 -30.48 25.32 -7.44
C LEU A 201 -29.48 24.20 -7.77
N LEU A 202 -28.36 24.54 -8.40
CA LEU A 202 -27.17 23.73 -8.21
C LEU A 202 -26.80 23.97 -6.76
N ASP A 203 -27.34 23.09 -5.92
CA ASP A 203 -26.90 22.85 -4.56
C ASP A 203 -25.37 22.79 -4.64
N GLU A 204 -24.75 23.87 -4.19
CA GLU A 204 -23.30 24.07 -4.11
C GLU A 204 -22.78 23.31 -2.87
N THR A 205 -23.22 22.05 -2.77
CA THR A 205 -22.88 21.13 -1.71
C THR A 205 -22.94 19.73 -2.30
N ASN A 206 -21.79 19.05 -2.33
CA ASN A 206 -21.64 17.63 -2.71
C ASN A 206 -21.32 17.31 -4.18
N LEU A 207 -20.38 18.04 -4.79
CA LEU A 207 -19.51 17.47 -5.84
C LEU A 207 -18.02 17.74 -5.57
N GLY A 208 -17.67 17.96 -4.29
CA GLY A 208 -16.30 17.99 -3.79
C GLY A 208 -15.85 16.70 -3.10
N SER A 209 -16.77 15.74 -2.91
CA SER A 209 -16.55 14.57 -2.04
C SER A 209 -16.58 13.21 -2.75
N PHE A 210 -16.68 13.15 -4.09
CA PHE A 210 -16.69 11.85 -4.79
C PHE A 210 -15.29 11.23 -4.99
N TRP A 211 -14.23 11.89 -4.55
CA TRP A 211 -12.90 11.27 -4.48
C TRP A 211 -12.58 10.90 -3.03
N GLU A 212 -13.40 10.03 -2.45
CA GLU A 212 -12.99 9.32 -1.25
C GLU A 212 -11.77 8.45 -1.63
N PRO A 213 -10.62 8.55 -0.93
CA PRO A 213 -9.52 7.63 -1.15
C PRO A 213 -9.97 6.24 -0.73
N LEU A 214 -10.05 5.31 -1.68
CA LEU A 214 -10.35 3.89 -1.49
C LEU A 214 -9.22 3.12 -0.75
N TRP A 215 -8.68 3.69 0.33
CA TRP A 215 -7.69 3.07 1.21
C TRP A 215 -7.83 3.51 2.69
N ALA A 216 -9.05 3.78 3.16
CA ALA A 216 -9.34 3.81 4.60
C ALA A 216 -9.61 2.41 5.14
#